data_AF-A0A964YML0-F1
#
_entry.id   AF-A0A964YML0-F1
#
_cell.length_a   1.000
_cell.length_b   1.000
_cell.length_c   1.000
_cell.angle_alpha   90.00
_cell.angle_beta   90.00
_cell.angle_gamma   90.00
#
_symmetry.space_group_name_H-M   'P 1'
#
loop_
_entity.id
_entity.type
_entity.pdbx_description
1 polymer ?
#
loop_
_entity_poly.entity_id
_entity_poly.type
_entity_poly.pdbx_seq_one_letter_code
_entity_poly.pdbx_strand_id
1 'polypeptide(L)'
;MKYWLSVLSAFAVFSSMYAQNKINYVEYDLPNGIHVILHEEHATPIVAVSVLYHVGSKNENPSRTGFAHFFEHLLFEGSQNIERGEYSKLVEKNGGTLNANTSQDRTYYYEILPSNQLELGLWLESERMLHAKVENVGIETQRSVVKEEKRQRVDNQPYASFISEMFQRAFPKHPYRWVPI
;
A
#
# COMPACT_ATOMS: atom_id res chain seq x y z
N MET A 1 18.49 59.83 -16.95
CA MET A 1 17.66 58.61 -17.03
C MET A 1 18.54 57.39 -16.77
N LYS A 2 18.94 57.14 -15.51
CA LYS A 2 19.84 56.04 -15.11
C LYS A 2 19.58 55.65 -13.63
N TYR A 3 18.35 55.30 -13.25
CA TYR A 3 18.04 54.87 -11.87
C TYR A 3 16.81 53.94 -11.77
N TRP A 4 16.66 52.97 -12.66
CA TRP A 4 15.48 52.08 -12.65
C TRP A 4 15.82 50.58 -12.80
N LEU A 5 17.05 50.17 -12.51
CA LEU A 5 17.49 48.77 -12.62
C LEU A 5 18.04 48.17 -11.32
N SER A 6 17.81 48.81 -10.17
CA SER A 6 18.39 48.37 -8.88
C SER A 6 17.37 47.86 -7.86
N VAL A 7 16.07 47.80 -8.19
CA VAL A 7 15.02 47.38 -7.23
C VAL A 7 14.54 45.95 -7.45
N LEU A 8 14.92 45.30 -8.56
CA LEU A 8 14.56 43.91 -8.87
C LEU A 8 15.50 42.86 -8.24
N SER A 9 16.40 43.26 -7.35
CA SER A 9 17.35 42.36 -6.67
C SER A 9 17.02 42.10 -5.20
N ALA A 10 15.92 42.66 -4.67
CA ALA A 10 15.56 42.56 -3.25
C ALA A 10 14.34 41.67 -2.95
N PHE A 11 13.74 41.02 -3.95
CA PHE A 11 12.49 40.26 -3.78
C PHE A 11 12.61 38.74 -3.99
N ALA A 12 13.82 38.17 -3.92
CA ALA A 12 14.04 36.75 -4.22
C ALA A 12 14.97 36.02 -3.23
N VAL A 13 14.97 36.39 -1.95
CA VAL A 13 15.64 35.61 -0.89
C VAL A 13 14.79 35.54 0.38
N PHE A 14 13.53 35.16 0.22
CA PHE A 14 12.78 34.46 1.27
C PHE A 14 12.21 33.18 0.65
N SER A 15 13.10 32.36 0.10
CA SER A 15 12.85 30.92 0.11
C SER A 15 12.89 30.53 1.58
N SER A 16 11.73 30.62 2.23
CA SER A 16 11.47 29.88 3.44
C SER A 16 11.88 28.45 3.14
N MET A 17 12.98 28.04 3.77
CA MET A 17 13.25 26.65 4.00
C MET A 17 11.98 26.15 4.70
N TYR A 18 11.09 25.53 3.95
CA TYR A 18 10.23 24.49 4.49
C TYR A 18 11.18 23.37 4.88
N ALA A 19 11.92 23.59 5.98
CA ALA A 19 12.50 22.52 6.73
C ALA A 19 11.30 21.65 7.09
N GLN A 20 11.18 20.53 6.37
CA GLN A 20 10.23 19.49 6.71
C GLN A 20 10.44 19.22 8.20
N ASN A 21 9.44 19.52 9.02
CA ASN A 21 9.56 19.35 10.47
C ASN A 21 10.09 17.94 10.72
N LYS A 22 11.15 17.84 11.52
CA LYS A 22 11.74 16.53 11.85
C LYS A 22 10.65 15.70 12.52
N ILE A 23 10.26 14.60 11.86
CA ILE A 23 9.29 13.65 12.39
C ILE A 23 9.99 12.87 13.51
N ASN A 24 9.47 12.98 14.73
CA ASN A 24 9.99 12.21 15.86
C ASN A 24 9.33 10.83 15.87
N TYR A 25 10.12 9.76 15.79
CA TYR A 25 9.63 8.40 15.87
C TYR A 25 10.57 7.55 16.73
N VAL A 26 10.07 6.42 17.20
CA VAL A 26 10.87 5.37 17.81
C VAL A 26 10.84 4.13 16.94
N GLU A 27 11.91 3.36 16.99
CA GLU A 27 12.13 2.18 16.16
C GLU A 27 12.66 1.05 17.05
N TYR A 28 12.05 -0.13 16.93
CA TYR A 28 12.44 -1.29 17.71
C TYR A 28 11.98 -2.59 17.04
N ASP A 29 12.67 -3.69 17.37
CA ASP A 29 12.31 -5.02 16.92
C ASP A 29 11.55 -5.77 18.02
N LEU A 30 10.45 -6.43 17.64
CA LEU A 30 9.75 -7.36 18.50
C LEU A 30 10.52 -8.70 18.61
N PRO A 31 10.30 -9.50 19.68
CA PRO A 31 10.99 -10.79 19.84
C PRO A 31 10.79 -11.79 18.68
N ASN A 32 9.72 -11.63 17.89
CA ASN A 32 9.42 -12.45 16.71
C ASN A 32 10.06 -11.91 15.41
N GLY A 33 10.84 -10.83 15.48
CA GLY A 33 11.53 -10.24 14.33
C GLY A 33 10.72 -9.22 13.53
N ILE A 34 9.50 -8.87 13.96
CA ILE A 34 8.75 -7.76 13.35
C ILE A 34 9.43 -6.45 13.74
N HIS A 35 9.76 -5.67 12.71
CA HIS A 35 10.31 -4.34 12.85
C HIS A 35 9.20 -3.29 12.99
N VAL A 36 9.24 -2.49 14.04
CA VAL A 36 8.20 -1.50 14.35
C VAL A 36 8.78 -0.09 14.27
N ILE A 37 8.09 0.77 13.50
CA ILE A 37 8.32 2.22 13.47
C ILE A 37 7.06 2.88 14.04
N LEU A 38 7.21 3.59 15.16
CA LEU A 38 6.10 4.25 15.85
C LEU A 38 6.33 5.76 15.89
N HIS A 39 5.38 6.50 15.32
CA HIS A 39 5.28 7.94 15.46
C HIS A 39 4.01 8.27 16.24
N GLU A 40 4.17 8.92 17.40
CA GLU A 40 3.06 9.37 18.24
C GLU A 40 2.93 10.89 18.15
N GLU A 41 1.74 11.36 17.77
CA GLU A 41 1.36 12.76 17.73
C GLU A 41 -0.14 12.89 18.06
N HIS A 42 -0.50 13.93 18.84
CA HIS A 42 -1.87 14.14 19.32
C HIS A 42 -2.58 15.33 18.65
N ALA A 43 -2.11 15.78 17.49
CA ALA A 43 -2.70 16.90 16.76
C ALA A 43 -4.11 16.58 16.22
N THR A 44 -4.36 15.31 15.87
CA THR A 44 -5.64 14.81 15.37
C THR A 44 -5.98 13.48 16.04
N PRO A 45 -7.27 13.19 16.32
CA PRO A 45 -7.68 11.97 17.03
C PRO A 45 -7.77 10.75 16.09
N ILE A 46 -6.75 10.54 15.25
CA ILE A 46 -6.67 9.45 14.28
C ILE A 46 -5.46 8.56 14.55
N VAL A 47 -5.49 7.35 14.02
CA VAL A 47 -4.37 6.42 14.01
C VAL A 47 -4.26 5.77 12.64
N ALA A 48 -3.03 5.61 12.16
CA ALA A 48 -2.73 4.81 10.98
C ALA A 48 -2.01 3.54 11.44
N VAL A 49 -2.64 2.40 11.22
CA VAL A 49 -2.00 1.09 11.39
C VAL A 49 -1.64 0.60 10.01
N SER A 50 -0.42 0.11 9.82
CA SER A 50 0.02 -0.35 8.52
C SER A 50 1.06 -1.45 8.62
N VAL A 51 1.02 -2.38 7.68
CA VAL A 51 1.99 -3.47 7.57
C VAL A 51 2.56 -3.49 6.17
N LEU A 52 3.89 -3.44 6.10
CA LEU A 52 4.66 -3.54 4.87
C LEU A 52 5.35 -4.90 4.83
N TYR A 53 4.92 -5.74 3.89
CA TYR A 53 5.58 -7.00 3.61
C TYR A 53 6.66 -6.77 2.55
N HIS A 54 7.89 -7.21 2.83
CA HIS A 54 9.00 -7.17 1.86
C HIS A 54 8.88 -8.34 0.85
N VAL A 55 7.75 -8.38 0.15
CA VAL A 55 7.43 -9.33 -0.92
C VAL A 55 6.59 -8.60 -1.96
N GLY A 56 6.86 -8.83 -3.24
CA GLY A 56 6.08 -8.27 -4.34
C GLY A 56 6.16 -9.15 -5.58
N SER A 57 5.79 -8.61 -6.74
CA SER A 57 5.75 -9.43 -7.97
C SER A 57 7.12 -10.00 -8.36
N LYS A 58 8.24 -9.36 -7.99
CA LYS A 58 9.59 -9.87 -8.27
C LYS A 58 9.89 -11.21 -7.61
N ASN A 59 9.15 -11.55 -6.55
CA ASN A 59 9.37 -12.77 -5.77
C ASN A 59 8.57 -13.97 -6.30
N GLU A 60 7.78 -13.77 -7.35
CA GLU A 60 6.90 -14.79 -7.90
C GLU A 60 7.65 -15.87 -8.71
N ASN A 61 6.99 -17.00 -8.91
CA ASN A 61 7.46 -17.98 -9.87
C ASN A 61 7.26 -17.43 -11.30
N PRO A 62 8.31 -17.39 -12.16
CA PRO A 62 8.18 -16.85 -13.52
C PRO A 62 7.15 -17.55 -14.40
N SER A 63 6.76 -18.79 -14.09
CA SER A 63 5.70 -19.52 -14.81
C SER A 63 4.28 -19.25 -14.25
N ARG A 64 4.18 -18.52 -13.14
CA ARG A 64 2.96 -18.25 -12.37
C ARG A 64 3.04 -16.86 -11.73
N THR A 65 2.76 -15.83 -12.51
CA THR A 65 2.79 -14.42 -12.07
C THR A 65 1.41 -13.91 -11.63
N GLY A 66 1.39 -12.75 -10.96
CA GLY A 66 0.17 -12.07 -10.49
C GLY A 66 -0.34 -12.57 -9.13
N PHE A 67 0.43 -13.43 -8.45
CA PHE A 67 0.07 -13.96 -7.14
C PHE A 67 0.18 -12.91 -6.04
N ALA A 68 1.20 -12.04 -6.05
CA ALA A 68 1.36 -11.02 -5.02
C ALA A 68 0.14 -10.09 -4.97
N HIS A 69 -0.28 -9.58 -6.13
CA HIS A 69 -1.50 -8.78 -6.25
C HIS A 69 -2.78 -9.60 -5.98
N PHE A 70 -2.83 -10.86 -6.42
CA PHE A 70 -3.98 -11.72 -6.13
C PHE A 70 -4.15 -12.00 -4.62
N PHE A 71 -3.05 -12.21 -3.89
CA PHE A 71 -3.07 -12.35 -2.44
C PHE A 71 -3.46 -11.05 -1.75
N GLU A 72 -3.06 -9.88 -2.28
CA GLU A 72 -3.55 -8.58 -1.80
C GLU A 72 -5.09 -8.54 -1.74
N HIS A 73 -5.75 -8.93 -2.83
CA HIS A 73 -7.22 -9.03 -2.87
C HIS A 73 -7.76 -10.12 -1.94
N LEU A 74 -7.15 -11.30 -1.97
CA LEU A 74 -7.64 -12.47 -1.26
C LEU A 74 -7.58 -12.29 0.26
N LEU A 75 -6.61 -11.53 0.77
CA LEU A 75 -6.43 -11.26 2.19
C LEU A 75 -7.47 -10.30 2.78
N PHE A 76 -8.34 -9.70 1.96
CA PHE A 76 -9.55 -8.99 2.42
C PHE A 76 -10.78 -9.88 2.55
N GLU A 77 -10.73 -11.13 2.06
CA GLU A 77 -11.87 -12.03 2.07
C GLU A 77 -12.22 -12.57 3.46
N GLY A 78 -11.39 -12.35 4.49
CA GLY A 78 -11.67 -12.73 5.87
C GLY A 78 -10.57 -13.60 6.50
N SER A 79 -10.83 -14.05 7.72
CA SER A 79 -9.90 -14.83 8.54
C SER A 79 -10.65 -15.95 9.29
N GLN A 80 -9.95 -16.67 10.17
CA GLN A 80 -10.60 -17.61 11.08
C GLN A 80 -11.64 -16.93 11.99
N ASN A 81 -11.39 -15.68 12.40
CA ASN A 81 -12.26 -14.94 13.32
C ASN A 81 -13.07 -13.82 12.63
N ILE A 82 -12.85 -13.57 11.34
CA ILE A 82 -13.55 -12.54 10.55
C ILE A 82 -14.27 -13.21 9.39
N GLU A 83 -15.59 -13.09 9.35
CA GLU A 83 -16.43 -13.65 8.29
C GLU A 83 -16.13 -13.04 6.93
N ARG A 84 -16.54 -13.77 5.89
CA ARG A 84 -16.28 -13.38 4.52
C ARG A 84 -16.96 -12.07 4.14
N GLY A 85 -16.16 -11.12 3.67
CA GLY A 85 -16.63 -9.78 3.30
C GLY A 85 -16.94 -8.86 4.49
N GLU A 86 -16.57 -9.25 5.72
CA GLU A 86 -16.69 -8.39 6.90
C GLU A 86 -15.42 -7.61 7.22
N TYR A 87 -14.24 -7.98 6.71
CA TYR A 87 -12.98 -7.30 7.02
C TYR A 87 -13.07 -5.78 6.79
N SER A 88 -13.37 -5.36 5.55
CA SER A 88 -13.51 -3.94 5.22
C SER A 88 -14.66 -3.27 5.96
N LYS A 89 -15.77 -3.99 6.17
CA LYS A 89 -16.93 -3.47 6.90
C LYS A 89 -16.63 -3.19 8.36
N LEU A 90 -15.77 -3.97 9.01
CA LEU A 90 -15.35 -3.73 10.39
C LEU A 90 -14.63 -2.38 10.49
N VAL A 91 -13.76 -2.05 9.53
CA VAL A 91 -13.09 -0.74 9.47
C VAL A 91 -14.10 0.37 9.20
N GLU A 92 -14.93 0.23 8.17
CA GLU A 92 -15.91 1.26 7.76
C GLU A 92 -16.96 1.54 8.84
N LYS A 93 -17.50 0.51 9.50
CA LYS A 93 -18.47 0.64 10.60
C LYS A 93 -17.88 1.36 11.82
N ASN A 94 -16.56 1.33 11.98
CA ASN A 94 -15.83 2.03 13.04
C ASN A 94 -15.26 3.38 12.56
N GLY A 95 -15.73 3.92 11.44
CA GLY A 95 -15.38 5.25 10.94
C GLY A 95 -14.00 5.34 10.29
N GLY A 96 -13.42 4.20 9.93
CA GLY A 96 -12.13 4.15 9.26
C GLY A 96 -12.22 4.01 7.74
N THR A 97 -11.05 4.06 7.12
CA THR A 97 -10.82 3.68 5.73
C THR A 97 -9.61 2.76 5.66
N LEU A 98 -9.57 1.88 4.67
CA LEU A 98 -8.48 0.94 4.47
C LEU A 98 -8.15 0.83 3.00
N ASN A 99 -6.91 0.46 2.71
CA ASN A 99 -6.52 0.10 1.36
C ASN A 99 -5.25 -0.76 1.37
N ALA A 100 -4.87 -1.24 0.19
CA ALA A 100 -3.60 -1.88 -0.04
C ALA A 100 -3.00 -1.48 -1.38
N ASN A 101 -1.72 -1.82 -1.57
CA ASN A 101 -1.10 -1.84 -2.88
C ASN A 101 0.06 -2.83 -2.92
N THR A 102 0.30 -3.36 -4.12
CA THR A 102 1.42 -4.22 -4.43
C THR A 102 2.31 -3.59 -5.50
N SER A 103 3.62 -3.65 -5.28
CA SER A 103 4.65 -3.30 -6.25
C SER A 103 5.50 -4.54 -6.60
N GLN A 104 6.56 -4.36 -7.39
CA GLN A 104 7.54 -5.42 -7.57
C GLN A 104 8.25 -5.80 -6.26
N ASP A 105 8.39 -4.86 -5.31
CA ASP A 105 9.23 -5.04 -4.12
C ASP A 105 8.46 -5.27 -2.82
N ARG A 106 7.23 -4.76 -2.72
CA ARG A 106 6.46 -4.78 -1.47
C ARG A 106 4.96 -4.96 -1.72
N THR A 107 4.29 -5.46 -0.70
CA THR A 107 2.85 -5.36 -0.54
C THR A 107 2.59 -4.61 0.75
N TYR A 108 1.77 -3.57 0.68
CA TYR A 108 1.50 -2.65 1.76
C TYR A 108 0.01 -2.62 2.04
N TYR A 109 -0.37 -2.83 3.29
CA TYR A 109 -1.74 -2.68 3.77
C TYR A 109 -1.79 -1.61 4.85
N TYR A 110 -2.90 -0.90 4.92
CA TYR A 110 -3.12 0.06 5.99
C TYR A 110 -4.59 0.29 6.28
N GLU A 111 -4.85 0.67 7.51
CA GLU A 111 -6.11 1.18 8.01
C GLU A 111 -5.88 2.55 8.67
N ILE A 112 -6.69 3.54 8.30
CA ILE A 112 -6.79 4.82 9.00
C ILE A 112 -8.09 4.79 9.80
N LEU A 113 -7.96 4.95 11.12
CA LEU A 113 -9.05 4.76 12.08
C LEU A 113 -9.09 5.93 13.08
N PRO A 114 -10.22 6.14 13.77
CA PRO A 114 -10.23 6.94 15.00
C PRO A 114 -9.22 6.38 16.02
N SER A 115 -8.52 7.25 16.74
CA SER A 115 -7.46 6.87 17.69
C SER A 115 -7.89 5.85 18.76
N ASN A 116 -9.17 5.84 19.14
CA ASN A 116 -9.73 4.86 20.08
C ASN A 116 -9.93 3.45 19.48
N GLN A 117 -9.59 3.25 18.21
CA GLN A 117 -9.69 1.99 17.47
C GLN A 117 -8.31 1.41 17.11
N LEU A 118 -7.23 1.86 17.75
CA LEU A 118 -5.89 1.30 17.55
C LEU A 118 -5.86 -0.22 17.75
N GLU A 119 -6.52 -0.73 18.79
CA GLU A 119 -6.60 -2.16 19.08
C GLU A 119 -7.28 -2.93 17.95
N LEU A 120 -8.35 -2.38 17.37
CA LEU A 120 -9.03 -2.96 16.21
C LEU A 120 -8.09 -3.05 15.01
N GLY A 121 -7.37 -1.97 14.68
CA GLY A 121 -6.43 -1.97 13.56
C GLY A 121 -5.31 -3.00 13.73
N LEU A 122 -4.71 -3.08 14.92
CA LEU A 122 -3.67 -4.07 15.22
C LEU A 122 -4.20 -5.51 15.18
N TRP A 123 -5.42 -5.75 15.68
CA TRP A 123 -6.05 -7.07 15.62
C TRP A 123 -6.35 -7.50 14.19
N LEU A 124 -6.88 -6.60 13.36
CA LEU A 124 -7.17 -6.84 11.94
C LEU A 124 -5.90 -7.26 11.18
N GLU A 125 -4.80 -6.53 11.36
CA GLU A 125 -3.52 -6.87 10.72
C GLU A 125 -2.95 -8.20 11.24
N SER A 126 -3.11 -8.51 12.53
CA SER A 126 -2.75 -9.81 13.09
C SER A 126 -3.55 -10.95 12.47
N GLU A 127 -4.87 -10.77 12.30
CA GLU A 127 -5.75 -11.75 11.65
C GLU A 127 -5.36 -11.98 10.19
N ARG A 128 -5.04 -10.90 9.45
CA ARG A 128 -4.56 -10.99 8.07
C ARG A 128 -3.24 -11.75 7.98
N MET A 129 -2.32 -11.52 8.92
CA MET A 129 -0.98 -12.12 8.89
C MET A 129 -0.99 -13.61 9.27
N LEU A 130 -1.79 -14.01 10.26
CA LEU A 130 -1.69 -15.35 10.85
C LEU A 130 -2.88 -16.26 10.55
N HIS A 131 -4.06 -15.69 10.35
CA HIS A 131 -5.32 -16.44 10.35
C HIS A 131 -6.14 -16.23 9.07
N ALA A 132 -5.54 -15.69 8.00
CA ALA A 132 -6.23 -15.50 6.73
C ALA A 132 -6.85 -16.80 6.22
N LYS A 133 -8.11 -16.71 5.80
CA LYS A 133 -8.91 -17.88 5.40
C LYS A 133 -9.05 -17.93 3.88
N VAL A 134 -8.33 -18.86 3.26
CA VAL A 134 -8.34 -19.05 1.81
C VAL A 134 -9.30 -20.18 1.42
N GLU A 135 -10.45 -19.81 0.87
CA GLU A 135 -11.47 -20.77 0.40
C GLU A 135 -11.65 -20.69 -1.13
N ASN A 136 -12.05 -21.80 -1.75
CA ASN A 136 -12.29 -21.86 -3.20
C ASN A 136 -13.29 -20.81 -3.68
N VAL A 137 -14.33 -20.51 -2.90
CA VAL A 137 -15.30 -19.47 -3.23
C VAL A 137 -14.66 -18.08 -3.30
N GLY A 138 -13.77 -17.75 -2.36
CA GLY A 138 -13.03 -16.49 -2.35
C GLY A 138 -12.03 -16.40 -3.49
N ILE A 139 -11.31 -17.50 -3.76
CA ILE A 139 -10.38 -17.60 -4.89
C ILE A 139 -11.10 -17.32 -6.22
N GLU A 140 -12.21 -18.01 -6.51
CA GLU A 140 -12.89 -17.84 -7.81
C GLU A 140 -13.58 -16.48 -7.94
N THR A 141 -14.08 -15.92 -6.84
CA THR A 141 -14.61 -14.55 -6.82
C THR A 141 -13.51 -13.56 -7.14
N GLN A 142 -12.42 -13.57 -6.38
CA GLN A 142 -11.34 -12.60 -6.56
C GLN A 142 -10.61 -12.78 -7.90
N ARG A 143 -10.55 -14.01 -8.44
CA ARG A 143 -9.98 -14.27 -9.76
C ARG A 143 -10.77 -13.53 -10.84
N SER A 144 -12.08 -13.48 -10.71
CA SER A 144 -12.95 -12.77 -11.63
C SER A 144 -12.81 -11.25 -11.48
N VAL A 145 -12.72 -10.76 -10.24
CA VAL A 145 -12.51 -9.33 -9.94
C VAL A 145 -11.17 -8.84 -10.51
N VAL A 146 -10.06 -9.52 -10.24
CA VAL A 146 -8.73 -9.11 -10.72
C VAL A 146 -8.64 -9.14 -12.25
N LYS A 147 -9.29 -10.10 -12.91
CA LYS A 147 -9.38 -10.13 -14.38
C LYS A 147 -10.12 -8.91 -14.92
N GLU A 148 -11.21 -8.53 -14.28
CA GLU A 148 -11.98 -7.35 -14.70
C GLU A 148 -11.22 -6.05 -14.40
N GLU A 149 -10.52 -5.97 -13.27
CA GLU A 149 -9.64 -4.85 -12.98
C GLU A 149 -8.54 -4.69 -14.04
N LYS A 150 -7.83 -5.78 -14.38
CA LYS A 150 -6.83 -5.75 -15.45
C LYS A 150 -7.44 -5.29 -16.76
N ARG A 151 -8.65 -5.76 -17.07
CA ARG A 151 -9.37 -5.33 -18.27
C ARG A 151 -9.64 -3.83 -18.26
N GLN A 152 -10.09 -3.28 -17.14
CA GLN A 152 -10.42 -1.85 -17.01
C GLN A 152 -9.20 -0.94 -16.93
N ARG A 153 -8.13 -1.36 -16.25
CA ARG A 153 -6.94 -0.54 -15.98
C ARG A 153 -5.86 -0.68 -17.04
N VAL A 154 -5.79 -1.83 -17.73
CA VAL A 154 -4.69 -2.14 -18.65
C VAL A 154 -5.22 -2.42 -20.05
N ASP A 155 -6.08 -3.43 -20.20
CA ASP A 155 -6.39 -3.96 -21.54
C ASP A 155 -7.29 -3.00 -22.36
N ASN A 156 -8.16 -2.21 -21.71
CA ASN A 156 -9.09 -1.27 -22.35
C ASN A 156 -8.65 0.21 -22.24
N GLN A 157 -7.40 0.52 -21.88
CA GLN A 157 -6.92 1.90 -21.77
C GLN A 157 -5.79 2.21 -22.76
N PRO A 158 -5.90 3.29 -23.56
CA PRO A 158 -4.79 3.74 -24.41
C PRO A 158 -3.52 3.93 -23.59
N TYR A 159 -2.40 3.41 -24.11
CA TYR A 159 -1.06 3.49 -23.51
C TYR A 159 -0.85 2.77 -22.16
N ALA A 160 -1.88 2.14 -21.56
CA ALA A 160 -1.71 1.49 -20.26
C ALA A 160 -0.78 0.27 -20.30
N SER A 161 -0.64 -0.39 -21.46
CA SER A 161 0.34 -1.48 -21.65
C SER A 161 1.79 -1.01 -21.73
N PHE A 162 2.05 0.30 -21.91
CA PHE A 162 3.41 0.83 -22.11
C PHE A 162 4.37 0.42 -20.99
N ILE A 163 3.92 0.51 -19.72
CA ILE A 163 4.76 0.18 -18.57
C ILE A 163 5.11 -1.31 -18.57
N SER A 164 4.12 -2.20 -18.75
CA SER A 164 4.33 -3.64 -18.80
C SER A 164 5.29 -4.04 -19.93
N GLU A 165 5.09 -3.47 -21.12
CA GLU A 165 5.93 -3.69 -22.31
C GLU A 165 7.36 -3.15 -22.11
N MET A 166 7.52 -1.99 -21.48
CA MET A 166 8.81 -1.40 -21.13
C MET A 166 9.57 -2.29 -20.16
N PHE A 167 8.95 -2.70 -19.05
CA PHE A 167 9.59 -3.59 -18.06
C PHE A 167 10.02 -4.91 -18.70
N GLN A 168 9.17 -5.51 -19.53
CA GLN A 168 9.48 -6.77 -20.21
C GLN A 168 10.72 -6.67 -21.13
N ARG A 169 10.93 -5.52 -21.78
CA ARG A 169 12.08 -5.27 -22.66
C ARG A 169 13.33 -4.82 -21.92
N ALA A 170 13.17 -3.98 -20.89
CA ALA A 170 14.26 -3.47 -20.08
C ALA A 170 14.91 -4.59 -19.24
N PHE A 171 14.13 -5.59 -18.83
CA PHE A 171 14.57 -6.68 -17.98
C PHE A 171 14.45 -8.05 -18.69
N PRO A 172 15.41 -8.46 -19.52
CA PRO A 172 15.29 -9.72 -20.27
C PRO A 172 15.32 -10.98 -19.37
N LYS A 173 16.00 -10.91 -18.22
CA LYS A 173 16.15 -12.02 -17.26
C LYS A 173 15.65 -11.69 -15.85
N HIS A 174 15.76 -10.43 -15.44
CA HIS A 174 15.45 -10.03 -14.07
C HIS A 174 13.93 -10.11 -13.78
N PRO A 175 13.49 -10.52 -12.58
CA PRO A 175 12.07 -10.64 -12.24
C PRO A 175 11.24 -9.35 -12.36
N TYR A 176 11.87 -8.18 -12.44
CA TYR A 176 11.20 -6.90 -12.73
C TYR A 176 10.54 -6.83 -14.10
N ARG A 177 10.71 -7.85 -14.94
CA ARG A 177 10.15 -7.92 -16.29
C ARG A 177 8.63 -8.05 -16.36
N TRP A 178 7.96 -8.31 -15.23
CA TRP A 178 6.50 -8.29 -15.14
C TRP A 178 6.05 -7.34 -14.03
N VAL A 179 4.90 -6.71 -14.27
CA VAL A 179 4.23 -5.85 -13.30
C VAL A 179 3.35 -6.71 -12.37
N PRO A 180 2.89 -6.18 -11.22
CA PRO A 180 2.06 -6.95 -10.29
C PRO A 180 0.70 -7.44 -10.82
N ILE A 181 0.13 -6.78 -11.84
CA ILE A 181 -1.21 -7.06 -12.40
C ILE A 181 -1.16 -7.72 -13.79
#